data_AF-X1AK36-F1
#
_entry.id   AF-X1AK36-F1
#
_cell.length_a   1.000
_cell.length_b   1.000
_cell.length_c   1.000
_cell.angle_alpha   90.00
_cell.angle_beta   90.00
_cell.angle_gamma   90.00
#
_symmetry.space_group_name_H-M   'P 1'
#
loop_
_entity.id
_entity.type
_entity.pdbx_description
1 polymer ?
#
loop_
_entity_poly.entity_id
_entity_poly.type
_entity_poly.pdbx_seq_one_letter_code
_entity_poly.pdbx_strand_id
1 'polypeptide(L)'
;TAQNLTNPDYDDIYGEVLNKTGGERRLLSSPLYDFTAVSSDVVMSNDGLYSLSLTSSNVIHNTHSYINYNDILWETNGFMYGDNISVRVDIQGPDGSPPHNGNANVILFYPNNSTKFPGAEMNSGVGFIKEDYLMYEFNNQTILDVTQDTPLLGNYYLGFFWENGSAIGCQKLKLYIDTYDVVMNDFFYEPNLDQNILDGIVDRVYEEYSMLIGTVNVTDDKYYPNFYAVNNSDIDQEFIHEINEEQIPIVVETFLQNETILNPNEDIRINTKIRNLHGFLELKVKINVQLVSLANEEWIIAEQTTGFKTLKPSIDPNGDDTQEFSVDLTMPTLFGNGIWQGVNAPIRKGGAKTKFTIFFEYNGESHEVDTFESNEYSLIINSTQAEF
;
A
#
# COMPACT_ATOMS: atom_id res chain seq x y z
N THR A 1 27.06 9.42 34.61
CA THR A 1 26.29 8.19 34.84
C THR A 1 24.87 8.60 35.14
N ALA A 2 23.88 8.10 34.39
CA ALA A 2 22.48 8.48 34.58
C ALA A 2 21.98 7.95 35.94
N GLN A 3 21.21 8.76 36.67
CA GLN A 3 20.48 8.33 37.86
C GLN A 3 19.17 7.68 37.41
N ASN A 4 18.96 6.44 37.84
CA ASN A 4 17.81 5.68 37.41
C ASN A 4 16.61 6.01 38.32
N LEU A 5 15.55 6.61 37.78
CA LEU A 5 14.32 6.91 38.53
C LEU A 5 13.57 5.63 38.94
N THR A 6 13.98 4.48 38.42
CA THR A 6 13.41 3.17 38.75
C THR A 6 14.37 2.28 39.52
N ASN A 7 15.53 2.77 39.95
CA ASN A 7 16.37 2.05 40.91
C ASN A 7 16.34 2.79 42.24
N PRO A 8 15.29 2.57 43.04
CA PRO A 8 15.25 3.18 44.34
C PRO A 8 16.22 2.38 45.21
N ASP A 9 17.09 3.08 45.95
CA ASP A 9 17.31 2.63 47.33
C ASP A 9 15.92 2.76 47.99
N TYR A 10 15.12 1.71 47.83
CA TYR A 10 13.69 1.68 48.13
C TYR A 10 13.46 2.17 49.55
N ASP A 11 14.35 1.82 50.46
CA ASP A 11 14.25 2.18 51.87
C ASP A 11 14.48 3.69 52.13
N ASP A 12 15.31 4.38 51.36
CA ASP A 12 15.60 5.81 51.57
C ASP A 12 14.46 6.69 51.04
N ILE A 13 13.98 6.43 49.82
CA ILE A 13 12.87 7.22 49.23
C ILE A 13 11.54 6.85 49.87
N TYR A 14 11.27 5.56 50.10
CA TYR A 14 10.06 5.11 50.77
C TYR A 14 10.00 5.61 52.21
N GLY A 15 11.13 5.60 52.94
CA GLY A 15 11.24 6.12 54.30
C GLY A 15 10.99 7.62 54.38
N GLU A 16 11.52 8.41 53.45
CA GLU A 16 11.31 9.86 53.43
C GLU A 16 9.87 10.24 53.07
N VAL A 17 9.26 9.53 52.11
CA VAL A 17 7.86 9.71 51.71
C VAL A 17 6.90 9.28 52.82
N LEU A 18 7.12 8.14 53.49
CA LEU A 18 6.30 7.69 54.61
C LEU A 18 6.34 8.64 55.80
N ASN A 19 7.53 9.17 56.12
CA ASN A 19 7.70 10.10 57.23
C ASN A 19 7.06 11.47 56.95
N LYS A 20 7.09 11.97 55.71
CA LYS A 20 6.47 13.25 55.35
C LYS A 20 4.95 13.17 55.17
N THR A 21 4.42 12.02 54.75
CA THR A 21 2.98 11.82 54.49
C THR A 21 2.22 11.20 55.67
N GLY A 22 2.90 10.86 56.77
CA GLY A 22 2.26 10.33 57.99
C GLY A 22 1.79 8.88 57.86
N GLY A 23 2.24 8.15 56.84
CA GLY A 23 1.93 6.73 56.67
C GLY A 23 0.47 6.43 56.32
N GLU A 24 -0.12 7.16 55.37
CA GLU A 24 -1.41 6.80 54.79
C GLU A 24 -1.35 5.47 54.01
N ARG A 25 -1.43 4.36 54.75
CA ARG A 25 -1.60 3.01 54.21
C ARG A 25 -3.07 2.74 53.93
N ARG A 26 -3.61 3.25 52.82
CA ARG A 26 -4.78 2.64 52.15
C ARG A 26 -4.69 2.75 50.64
N LEU A 27 -3.66 2.11 50.08
CA LEU A 27 -3.76 1.55 48.74
C LEU A 27 -4.51 0.23 48.86
N LEU A 28 -5.83 0.27 48.62
CA LEU A 28 -6.58 -0.95 48.36
C LEU A 28 -6.03 -1.53 47.05
N SER A 29 -5.43 -2.70 47.17
CA SER A 29 -4.87 -3.52 46.09
C SER A 29 -5.86 -3.67 44.93
N SER A 30 -5.58 -3.03 43.80
CA SER A 30 -5.99 -3.52 42.49
C SER A 30 -4.71 -3.92 41.74
N PRO A 31 -4.57 -5.17 41.28
CA PRO A 31 -3.29 -5.72 40.79
C PRO A 31 -2.88 -5.25 39.39
N LEU A 32 -3.49 -4.20 38.82
CA LEU A 32 -3.26 -3.79 37.44
C LEU A 32 -2.36 -2.54 37.28
N TYR A 33 -2.09 -1.79 38.35
CA TYR A 33 -1.19 -0.62 38.27
C TYR A 33 -0.37 -0.45 39.54
N ASP A 34 0.96 -0.48 39.42
CA ASP A 34 1.87 0.12 40.40
C ASP A 34 1.99 1.61 40.07
N PHE A 35 1.34 2.46 40.87
CA PHE A 35 1.46 3.91 40.77
C PHE A 35 2.53 4.40 41.74
N THR A 36 3.57 5.06 41.22
CA THR A 36 4.55 5.79 42.04
C THR A 36 4.55 7.26 41.64
N ALA A 37 4.03 8.13 42.52
CA ALA A 37 4.19 9.58 42.39
C ALA A 37 5.47 10.02 43.12
N VAL A 38 6.40 10.63 42.38
CA VAL A 38 7.58 11.30 42.97
C VAL A 38 7.25 12.78 43.10
N SER A 39 7.35 13.34 44.31
CA SER A 39 7.06 14.76 44.53
C SER A 39 8.13 15.64 43.88
N SER A 40 7.75 16.84 43.44
CA SER A 40 8.65 17.85 42.87
C SER A 40 9.85 18.16 43.77
N ASP A 41 9.68 18.06 45.09
CA ASP A 41 10.72 18.40 46.07
C ASP A 41 11.89 17.40 46.08
N VAL A 42 11.62 16.14 45.71
CA VAL A 42 12.63 15.08 45.56
C VAL A 42 13.44 15.27 44.28
N VAL A 43 12.80 15.77 43.22
CA VAL A 43 13.45 16.01 41.92
C VAL A 43 14.30 17.29 41.95
N MET A 44 13.85 18.34 42.65
CA MET A 44 14.58 19.60 42.76
C MET A 44 15.84 19.54 43.63
N SER A 45 16.05 18.47 44.40
CA SER A 45 17.21 18.32 45.29
C SER A 45 18.34 17.48 44.68
N ASN A 46 18.16 16.91 43.49
CA ASN A 46 19.16 16.11 42.80
C ASN A 46 19.40 16.64 41.37
N ASP A 47 20.63 17.02 41.06
CA ASP A 47 21.06 17.36 39.69
C ASP A 47 21.58 16.10 38.98
N GLY A 48 21.04 15.76 37.80
CA GLY A 48 21.49 14.59 37.03
C GLY A 48 20.73 14.28 35.75
N LEU A 49 21.28 13.35 34.94
CA LEU A 49 20.59 12.72 33.81
C LEU A 49 19.68 11.62 34.36
N TYR A 50 18.37 11.74 34.15
CA TYR A 50 17.39 10.77 34.64
C TYR A 50 17.03 9.76 33.55
N SER A 51 17.02 8.47 33.89
CA SER A 51 16.46 7.42 33.02
C SER A 51 15.17 6.88 33.60
N LEU A 52 14.14 6.77 32.75
CA LEU A 52 12.85 6.17 33.07
C LEU A 52 12.79 4.78 32.44
N SER A 53 12.67 3.74 33.26
CA SER A 53 12.46 2.36 32.79
C SER A 53 10.98 2.01 32.91
N LEU A 54 10.25 2.04 31.80
CA LEU A 54 8.81 1.78 31.79
C LEU A 54 8.54 0.27 31.78
N THR A 55 7.84 -0.23 32.80
CA THR A 55 7.31 -1.60 32.86
C THR A 55 5.79 -1.65 32.70
N SER A 56 5.13 -0.51 32.53
CA SER A 56 3.68 -0.43 32.26
C SER A 56 3.36 -0.92 30.85
N SER A 57 2.15 -1.45 30.65
CA SER A 57 1.63 -1.78 29.32
C SER A 57 1.69 -0.53 28.42
N ASN A 58 2.39 -0.64 27.29
CA ASN A 58 2.37 0.40 26.27
C ASN A 58 0.94 0.53 25.74
N VAL A 59 0.34 1.71 25.89
CA VAL A 59 -1.04 1.98 25.46
C VAL A 59 -1.14 2.26 23.95
N ILE A 60 -0.01 2.48 23.27
CA ILE A 60 -0.01 2.42 21.80
C ILE A 60 -0.22 0.95 21.42
N HIS A 61 -1.36 0.68 20.81
CA HIS A 61 -1.75 -0.65 20.35
C HIS A 61 -1.17 -0.93 18.96
N ASN A 62 -1.35 0.01 18.04
CA ASN A 62 -0.87 -0.12 16.68
C ASN A 62 -0.43 1.22 16.09
N THR A 63 0.45 1.13 15.10
CA THR A 63 1.05 2.26 14.39
C THR A 63 1.02 1.97 12.91
N HIS A 64 0.56 2.93 12.12
CA HIS A 64 0.34 2.77 10.70
C HIS A 64 1.06 3.85 9.91
N SER A 65 1.46 3.50 8.69
CA SER A 65 1.90 4.45 7.68
C SER A 65 1.22 4.17 6.35
N TYR A 66 1.03 5.23 5.58
CA TYR A 66 0.26 5.23 4.35
C TYR A 66 0.99 6.01 3.27
N ILE A 67 0.86 5.59 2.02
CA ILE A 67 1.00 6.51 0.88
C ILE A 67 -0.29 7.33 0.83
N ASN A 68 -0.17 8.65 0.86
CA ASN A 68 -1.28 9.56 0.63
C ASN A 68 -1.27 10.03 -0.84
N TYR A 69 -2.14 9.43 -1.64
CA TYR A 69 -2.29 9.73 -3.05
C TYR A 69 -3.64 10.39 -3.32
N ASN A 70 -3.66 11.71 -3.47
CA ASN A 70 -4.88 12.48 -3.69
C ASN A 70 -6.00 12.13 -2.66
N ASP A 71 -5.65 12.16 -1.37
CA ASP A 71 -6.50 11.80 -0.23
C ASP A 71 -6.89 10.31 -0.12
N ILE A 72 -6.40 9.45 -1.01
CA ILE A 72 -6.49 7.99 -0.90
C ILE A 72 -5.29 7.48 -0.10
N LEU A 73 -5.56 6.74 0.96
CA LEU A 73 -4.53 6.19 1.85
C LEU A 73 -4.28 4.72 1.56
N TRP A 74 -3.06 4.41 1.12
CA TRP A 74 -2.61 3.03 0.91
C TRP A 74 -1.65 2.60 2.01
N GLU A 75 -2.09 1.68 2.88
CA GLU A 75 -1.28 1.24 4.02
C GLU A 75 -0.02 0.51 3.53
N THR A 76 1.14 0.98 3.97
CA THR A 76 2.43 0.38 3.63
C THR A 76 3.52 0.90 4.53
N ASN A 77 4.63 0.16 4.60
CA ASN A 77 5.88 0.63 5.20
C ASN A 77 6.94 0.96 4.13
N GLY A 78 6.63 0.75 2.84
CA GLY A 78 7.56 0.91 1.72
C GLY A 78 7.21 2.12 0.84
N PHE A 79 8.15 3.05 0.74
CA PHE A 79 8.00 4.34 0.09
C PHE A 79 9.08 4.58 -0.95
N MET A 80 8.76 5.46 -1.89
CA MET A 80 9.54 5.78 -3.07
C MET A 80 9.61 7.28 -3.29
N TYR A 81 10.53 7.72 -4.13
CA TYR A 81 10.49 9.07 -4.68
C TYR A 81 9.14 9.35 -5.37
N GLY A 82 8.48 10.42 -4.96
CA GLY A 82 7.14 10.81 -5.38
C GLY A 82 6.03 10.45 -4.39
N ASP A 83 6.31 9.63 -3.38
CA ASP A 83 5.31 9.26 -2.38
C ASP A 83 5.16 10.32 -1.29
N ASN A 84 3.93 10.52 -0.84
CA ASN A 84 3.63 11.33 0.34
C ASN A 84 3.33 10.39 1.50
N ILE A 85 4.07 10.49 2.59
CA ILE A 85 3.89 9.62 3.75
C ILE A 85 2.87 10.24 4.70
N SER A 86 1.80 9.52 5.03
CA SER A 86 0.88 9.86 6.13
C SER A 86 0.93 8.78 7.20
N VAL A 87 0.47 9.09 8.41
CA VAL A 87 0.59 8.20 9.58
C VAL A 87 -0.68 8.19 10.42
N ARG A 88 -0.89 7.09 11.13
CA ARG A 88 -1.94 6.96 12.14
C ARG A 88 -1.41 6.21 13.36
N VAL A 89 -1.93 6.55 14.53
CA VAL A 89 -1.68 5.78 15.74
C VAL A 89 -2.99 5.45 16.45
N ASP A 90 -3.08 4.19 16.90
CA ASP A 90 -4.24 3.64 17.59
C ASP A 90 -3.85 3.36 19.04
N ILE A 91 -4.60 3.97 19.95
CA ILE A 91 -4.38 3.86 21.39
C ILE A 91 -5.45 2.97 21.99
N GLN A 92 -5.01 1.94 22.72
CA GLN A 92 -5.88 1.06 23.48
C GLN A 92 -5.46 1.07 24.94
N GLY A 93 -6.42 1.42 25.79
CA GLY A 93 -6.24 1.41 27.23
C GLY A 93 -6.41 0.01 27.81
N PRO A 94 -6.51 -0.06 29.14
CA PRO A 94 -6.61 -1.32 29.87
C PRO A 94 -7.91 -2.05 29.50
N ASP A 95 -7.88 -3.39 29.56
CA ASP A 95 -9.03 -4.25 29.26
C ASP A 95 -9.66 -4.01 27.87
N GLY A 96 -8.88 -3.46 26.93
CA GLY A 96 -9.31 -3.17 25.57
C GLY A 96 -10.10 -1.87 25.42
N SER A 97 -10.27 -1.06 26.47
CA SER A 97 -11.08 0.16 26.40
C SER A 97 -10.27 1.37 25.92
N PRO A 98 -10.79 2.22 25.02
CA PRO A 98 -10.07 3.40 24.55
C PRO A 98 -9.98 4.49 25.64
N PRO A 99 -8.82 5.14 25.82
CA PRO A 99 -8.74 6.35 26.65
C PRO A 99 -9.65 7.45 26.10
N HIS A 100 -10.16 8.33 26.97
CA HIS A 100 -11.07 9.41 26.53
C HIS A 100 -10.37 10.62 25.93
N ASN A 101 -9.07 10.79 26.18
CA ASN A 101 -8.27 11.92 25.71
C ASN A 101 -6.77 11.57 25.73
N GLY A 102 -5.97 12.43 25.11
CA GLY A 102 -4.51 12.42 25.14
C GLY A 102 -3.93 13.28 24.02
N ASN A 103 -2.61 13.43 24.02
CA ASN A 103 -1.86 14.06 22.96
C ASN A 103 -0.98 13.01 22.28
N ALA A 104 -1.04 12.94 20.95
CA ALA A 104 -0.19 12.10 20.13
C ALA A 104 0.88 12.96 19.42
N ASN A 105 2.09 12.44 19.35
CA ASN A 105 3.21 13.00 18.62
C ASN A 105 3.88 11.92 17.76
N VAL A 106 4.26 12.26 16.54
CA VAL A 106 4.99 11.37 15.63
C VAL A 106 6.17 12.12 15.05
N ILE A 107 7.35 11.51 15.09
CA ILE A 107 8.59 12.09 14.59
C ILE A 107 9.27 11.08 13.68
N LEU A 108 9.69 11.51 12.49
CA LEU A 108 10.55 10.71 11.62
C LEU A 108 12.02 10.87 12.01
N PHE A 109 12.78 9.78 11.98
CA PHE A 109 14.21 9.73 12.26
C PHE A 109 14.98 9.19 11.05
N TYR A 110 16.19 9.71 10.83
CA TYR A 110 17.10 9.22 9.80
C TYR A 110 17.50 7.75 10.02
N PRO A 111 17.97 7.06 8.97
CA PRO A 111 18.49 5.71 9.11
C PRO A 111 19.68 5.63 10.07
N ASN A 112 19.73 4.53 10.84
CA ASN A 112 20.86 4.11 11.66
C ASN A 112 21.34 5.10 12.73
N ASN A 113 20.58 6.17 13.00
CA ASN A 113 20.88 7.12 14.07
C ASN A 113 19.57 7.67 14.67
N SER A 114 19.63 8.18 15.89
CA SER A 114 18.45 8.77 16.56
C SER A 114 18.27 10.26 16.22
N THR A 115 18.74 10.71 15.05
CA THR A 115 18.61 12.10 14.61
C THR A 115 17.25 12.29 13.96
N LYS A 116 16.51 13.30 14.44
CA LYS A 116 15.22 13.68 13.86
C LYS A 116 15.41 14.16 12.42
N PHE A 117 14.52 13.75 11.53
CA PHE A 117 14.42 14.30 10.20
C PHE A 117 13.82 15.72 10.30
N PRO A 118 14.50 16.77 9.81
CA PRO A 118 14.03 18.14 9.97
C PRO A 118 12.63 18.35 9.37
N GLY A 119 11.70 18.89 10.16
CA GLY A 119 10.35 19.24 9.69
C GLY A 119 9.36 18.08 9.60
N ALA A 120 9.80 16.82 9.75
CA ALA A 120 8.95 15.64 9.68
C ALA A 120 8.44 15.25 11.08
N GLU A 121 7.61 16.11 11.67
CA GLU A 121 6.99 15.91 12.97
C GLU A 121 5.51 16.32 12.95
N MET A 122 4.64 15.50 13.55
CA MET A 122 3.21 15.74 13.68
C MET A 122 2.79 15.71 15.14
N ASN A 123 1.82 16.55 15.46
CA ASN A 123 1.25 16.65 16.81
C ASN A 123 -0.28 16.77 16.70
N SER A 124 -1.00 16.03 17.53
CA SER A 124 -2.45 16.20 17.66
C SER A 124 -2.90 15.98 19.11
N GLY A 125 -3.67 16.93 19.64
CA GLY A 125 -4.40 16.78 20.91
C GLY A 125 -5.84 16.31 20.75
N VAL A 126 -6.26 16.02 19.51
CA VAL A 126 -7.63 15.60 19.19
C VAL A 126 -7.56 14.27 18.45
N GLY A 127 -7.97 13.21 19.16
CA GLY A 127 -8.28 11.91 18.57
C GLY A 127 -9.78 11.69 18.55
N PHE A 128 -10.23 10.67 17.82
CA PHE A 128 -11.62 10.23 17.85
C PHE A 128 -11.70 8.77 18.28
N ILE A 129 -12.79 8.40 18.93
CA ILE A 129 -13.02 7.02 19.34
C ILE A 129 -13.71 6.29 18.20
N LYS A 130 -13.15 5.17 17.78
CA LYS A 130 -13.77 4.23 16.86
C LYS A 130 -13.58 2.83 17.42
N GLU A 131 -14.70 2.14 17.66
CA GLU A 131 -14.69 0.83 18.31
C GLU A 131 -13.94 0.90 19.65
N ASP A 132 -12.89 0.10 19.79
CA ASP A 132 -12.09 -0.08 21.01
C ASP A 132 -10.83 0.81 21.04
N TYR A 133 -10.69 1.75 20.10
CA TYR A 133 -9.48 2.57 19.92
C TYR A 133 -9.76 4.07 20.00
N LEU A 134 -8.84 4.80 20.64
CA LEU A 134 -8.68 6.24 20.44
C LEU A 134 -7.66 6.46 19.33
N MET A 135 -8.13 6.94 18.18
CA MET A 135 -7.36 7.04 16.95
C MET A 135 -6.90 8.48 16.68
N TYR A 136 -5.66 8.63 16.22
CA TYR A 136 -5.11 9.89 15.75
C TYR A 136 -4.63 9.73 14.31
N GLU A 137 -5.38 10.32 13.38
CA GLU A 137 -5.09 10.31 11.93
C GLU A 137 -4.32 11.55 11.46
N PHE A 138 -4.06 12.51 12.35
CA PHE A 138 -3.37 13.77 12.02
C PHE A 138 -3.97 14.49 10.81
N ASN A 139 -5.31 14.43 10.66
CA ASN A 139 -6.05 14.95 9.51
C ASN A 139 -5.57 14.41 8.15
N ASN A 140 -5.02 13.19 8.12
CA ASN A 140 -4.39 12.57 6.95
C ASN A 140 -3.28 13.44 6.34
N GLN A 141 -2.67 14.34 7.12
CA GLN A 141 -1.61 15.20 6.63
C GLN A 141 -0.39 14.37 6.24
N THR A 142 0.43 14.90 5.33
CA THR A 142 1.71 14.31 4.95
C THR A 142 2.79 14.70 5.95
N ILE A 143 3.50 13.72 6.52
CA ILE A 143 4.64 13.94 7.42
C ILE A 143 5.93 14.15 6.65
N LEU A 144 6.05 13.53 5.47
CA LEU A 144 7.17 13.69 4.56
C LEU A 144 6.71 13.48 3.12
N ASP A 145 6.97 14.47 2.26
CA ASP A 145 6.97 14.29 0.81
C ASP A 145 8.34 13.68 0.43
N VAL A 146 8.34 12.49 -0.13
CA VAL A 146 9.58 11.79 -0.48
C VAL A 146 10.05 12.31 -1.84
N THR A 147 11.12 13.10 -1.86
CA THR A 147 11.68 13.68 -3.08
C THR A 147 13.10 13.16 -3.34
N GLN A 148 13.68 13.54 -4.48
CA GLN A 148 15.08 13.26 -4.79
C GLN A 148 16.06 13.87 -3.76
N ASP A 149 15.64 14.89 -3.02
CA ASP A 149 16.44 15.50 -1.95
C ASP A 149 16.36 14.74 -0.63
N THR A 150 15.46 13.75 -0.50
CA THR A 150 15.36 12.90 0.69
C THR A 150 16.66 12.08 0.82
N PRO A 151 17.53 12.39 1.82
CA PRO A 151 18.89 11.87 1.85
C PRO A 151 18.93 10.42 2.33
N LEU A 152 19.58 9.52 1.59
CA LEU A 152 19.84 8.10 1.90
C LEU A 152 18.64 7.16 1.65
N LEU A 153 18.87 6.15 0.81
CA LEU A 153 18.03 4.95 0.73
C LEU A 153 18.20 4.12 2.01
N GLY A 154 17.13 3.51 2.50
CA GLY A 154 17.20 2.54 3.58
C GLY A 154 16.13 2.66 4.66
N ASN A 155 16.51 2.27 5.88
CA ASN A 155 15.60 2.00 6.98
C ASN A 155 15.38 3.24 7.86
N TYR A 156 14.28 3.95 7.66
CA TYR A 156 13.85 5.05 8.51
C TYR A 156 13.00 4.55 9.67
N TYR A 157 12.80 5.39 10.69
CA TYR A 157 11.96 5.05 11.83
C TYR A 157 11.02 6.20 12.17
N LEU A 158 9.73 5.92 12.27
CA LEU A 158 8.77 6.78 12.92
C LEU A 158 8.75 6.44 14.41
N GLY A 159 9.01 7.42 15.27
CA GLY A 159 8.75 7.32 16.70
C GLY A 159 7.37 7.92 17.00
N PHE A 160 6.49 7.10 17.55
CA PHE A 160 5.16 7.47 18.02
C PHE A 160 5.18 7.60 19.54
N PHE A 161 4.67 8.72 20.02
CA PHE A 161 4.56 9.04 21.44
C PHE A 161 3.14 9.46 21.75
N TRP A 162 2.61 9.00 22.87
CA TRP A 162 1.30 9.42 23.33
C TRP A 162 1.29 9.59 24.85
N GLU A 163 0.57 10.59 25.33
CA GLU A 163 0.34 10.78 26.76
C GLU A 163 -1.01 11.43 27.06
N ASN A 164 -1.55 11.19 28.26
CA ASN A 164 -2.72 11.91 28.76
C ASN A 164 -2.58 12.34 30.23
N GLY A 165 -1.36 12.35 30.76
CA GLY A 165 -1.04 12.64 32.16
C GLY A 165 -1.19 11.45 33.11
N SER A 166 -1.94 10.41 32.74
CA SER A 166 -2.12 9.19 33.55
C SER A 166 -1.47 7.95 32.93
N ALA A 167 -1.39 7.92 31.60
CA ALA A 167 -0.76 6.86 30.84
C ALA A 167 0.12 7.45 29.75
N ILE A 168 1.11 6.68 29.33
CA ILE A 168 2.03 7.02 28.25
C ILE A 168 2.22 5.82 27.33
N GLY A 169 2.48 6.10 26.07
CA GLY A 169 2.82 5.10 25.07
C GLY A 169 3.98 5.56 24.21
N CYS A 170 4.83 4.62 23.82
CA CYS A 170 5.96 4.86 22.95
C CYS A 170 6.19 3.64 22.05
N GLN A 171 6.08 3.82 20.74
CA GLN A 171 6.28 2.76 19.76
C GLN A 171 7.08 3.29 18.58
N LYS A 172 7.82 2.39 17.91
CA LYS A 172 8.49 2.72 16.66
C LYS A 172 7.92 1.89 15.52
N LEU A 173 7.76 2.52 14.36
CA LEU A 173 7.47 1.86 13.10
C LEU A 173 8.68 2.04 12.17
N LYS A 174 9.11 0.95 11.55
CA LYS A 174 10.21 0.98 10.58
C LYS A 174 9.63 1.27 9.20
N LEU A 175 10.17 2.27 8.52
CA LEU A 175 9.86 2.59 7.13
C LEU A 175 11.05 2.24 6.23
N TYR A 176 10.75 1.93 4.98
CA TYR A 176 11.70 1.65 3.93
C TYR A 176 11.52 2.72 2.86
N ILE A 177 12.55 3.52 2.62
CA ILE A 177 12.55 4.47 1.50
C ILE A 177 13.59 3.99 0.49
N ASP A 178 13.14 3.73 -0.73
CA ASP A 178 13.92 3.14 -1.80
C ASP A 178 13.74 3.90 -3.13
N THR A 179 14.61 3.63 -4.09
CA THR A 179 14.52 4.06 -5.49
C THR A 179 14.60 2.79 -6.33
N TYR A 180 13.52 2.36 -6.98
CA TYR A 180 13.54 1.11 -7.78
C TYR A 180 14.43 1.27 -9.02
N ASP A 181 15.75 1.19 -8.87
CA ASP A 181 16.70 1.03 -9.95
C ASP A 181 17.55 -0.20 -9.66
N VAL A 182 17.22 -1.29 -10.35
CA VAL A 182 18.11 -2.44 -10.45
C VAL A 182 19.07 -2.16 -11.59
N VAL A 183 20.36 -2.11 -11.29
CA VAL A 183 21.39 -1.96 -12.32
C VAL A 183 21.70 -3.35 -12.86
N MET A 184 21.24 -3.64 -14.07
CA MET A 184 21.56 -4.88 -14.77
C MET A 184 22.89 -4.70 -15.50
N ASN A 185 23.85 -5.58 -15.24
CA ASN A 185 25.22 -5.46 -15.72
C ASN A 185 25.50 -6.32 -16.95
N ASP A 186 25.03 -7.57 -16.95
CA ASP A 186 25.34 -8.52 -18.02
C ASP A 186 24.25 -9.60 -18.17
N PHE A 187 24.09 -10.14 -19.37
CA PHE A 187 23.26 -11.30 -19.67
C PHE A 187 24.03 -12.26 -20.57
N PHE A 188 24.44 -13.40 -20.02
CA PHE A 188 25.28 -14.36 -20.73
C PHE A 188 24.86 -15.80 -20.43
N TYR A 189 25.09 -16.68 -21.39
CA TYR A 189 24.91 -18.11 -21.20
C TYR A 189 26.14 -18.71 -20.51
N GLU A 190 25.96 -19.36 -19.36
CA GLU A 190 27.00 -20.09 -18.63
C GLU A 190 26.96 -21.58 -19.02
N PRO A 191 27.87 -22.07 -19.88
CA PRO A 191 27.79 -23.41 -20.45
C PRO A 191 27.95 -24.53 -19.42
N ASN A 192 28.66 -24.27 -18.31
CA ASN A 192 28.85 -25.28 -17.27
C ASN A 192 27.58 -25.51 -16.43
N LEU A 193 26.71 -24.51 -16.36
CA LEU A 193 25.43 -24.58 -15.66
C LEU A 193 24.26 -24.92 -16.60
N ASP A 194 24.47 -24.81 -17.91
CA ASP A 194 23.43 -24.89 -18.94
C ASP A 194 22.29 -23.87 -18.68
N GLN A 195 22.66 -22.64 -18.33
CA GLN A 195 21.74 -21.59 -17.90
C GLN A 195 22.14 -20.22 -18.47
N ASN A 196 21.16 -19.39 -18.79
CA ASN A 196 21.39 -17.95 -18.98
C ASN A 196 21.45 -17.28 -17.61
N ILE A 197 22.51 -16.53 -17.37
CA ILE A 197 22.75 -15.77 -16.15
C ILE A 197 22.52 -14.29 -16.46
N LEU A 198 21.69 -13.67 -15.64
CA LEU A 198 21.45 -12.25 -15.62
C LEU A 198 22.10 -11.69 -14.35
N ASP A 199 23.13 -10.86 -14.52
CA ASP A 199 23.89 -10.28 -13.41
C ASP A 199 23.53 -8.81 -13.22
N GLY A 200 23.52 -8.35 -11.97
CA GLY A 200 23.11 -7.00 -11.62
C GLY A 200 23.37 -6.65 -10.16
N ILE A 201 23.28 -5.35 -9.85
CA ILE A 201 23.40 -4.81 -8.50
C ILE A 201 22.04 -4.27 -8.07
N VAL A 202 21.62 -4.68 -6.87
CA VAL A 202 20.44 -4.18 -6.18
C VAL A 202 20.90 -3.59 -4.85
N ASP A 203 20.55 -2.33 -4.61
CA ASP A 203 20.69 -1.74 -3.27
C ASP A 203 19.66 -2.37 -2.34
N ARG A 204 20.12 -3.29 -1.50
CA ARG A 204 19.25 -4.16 -0.70
C ARG A 204 18.65 -3.42 0.49
N VAL A 205 17.41 -2.96 0.35
CA VAL A 205 16.55 -2.41 1.42
C VAL A 205 15.69 -3.52 2.08
N TYR A 206 15.25 -4.51 1.30
CA TYR A 206 14.49 -5.67 1.76
C TYR A 206 15.31 -6.97 1.82
N GLU A 207 14.88 -7.92 2.63
CA GLU A 207 15.52 -9.24 2.66
C GLU A 207 15.25 -10.03 1.37
N GLU A 208 14.07 -9.90 0.77
CA GLU A 208 13.68 -10.61 -0.44
C GLU A 208 13.12 -9.64 -1.47
N TYR A 209 13.40 -9.91 -2.74
CA TYR A 209 12.89 -9.15 -3.87
C TYR A 209 12.29 -10.12 -4.88
N SER A 210 11.10 -9.79 -5.38
CA SER A 210 10.54 -10.40 -6.58
C SER A 210 10.94 -9.56 -7.79
N MET A 211 11.40 -10.22 -8.85
CA MET A 211 11.73 -9.56 -10.12
C MET A 211 10.87 -10.17 -11.22
N LEU A 212 10.18 -9.32 -11.95
CA LEU A 212 9.50 -9.69 -13.18
C LEU A 212 10.36 -9.25 -14.36
N ILE A 213 10.72 -10.19 -15.23
CA ILE A 213 11.63 -9.96 -16.36
C ILE A 213 10.84 -10.15 -17.65
N GLY A 214 10.85 -9.12 -18.50
CA GLY A 214 10.34 -9.18 -19.86
C GLY A 214 11.49 -9.39 -20.86
N THR A 215 11.29 -10.23 -21.86
CA THR A 215 12.26 -10.43 -22.94
C THR A 215 11.62 -10.14 -24.29
N VAL A 216 12.30 -9.35 -25.12
CA VAL A 216 11.87 -9.09 -26.51
C VAL A 216 12.62 -10.05 -27.43
N ASN A 217 11.89 -10.93 -28.12
CA ASN A 217 12.48 -11.96 -28.97
C ASN A 217 12.94 -11.41 -30.35
N VAL A 218 12.23 -10.41 -30.88
CA VAL A 218 12.54 -9.78 -32.16
C VAL A 218 12.25 -8.28 -32.05
N THR A 219 13.26 -7.46 -32.30
CA THR A 219 13.08 -6.04 -32.62
C THR A 219 13.34 -5.87 -34.11
N ASP A 220 12.33 -5.46 -34.87
CA ASP A 220 12.51 -4.98 -36.24
C ASP A 220 11.90 -3.57 -36.38
N ASP A 221 12.25 -2.87 -37.45
CA ASP A 221 11.74 -1.51 -37.70
C ASP A 221 10.32 -1.51 -38.29
N LYS A 222 9.56 -2.61 -38.17
CA LYS A 222 8.24 -2.75 -38.80
C LYS A 222 7.13 -2.71 -37.75
N TYR A 223 6.11 -1.91 -38.05
CA TYR A 223 4.89 -1.87 -37.26
C TYR A 223 3.91 -2.94 -37.74
N TYR A 224 3.48 -3.81 -36.82
CA TYR A 224 2.49 -4.87 -37.08
C TYR A 224 1.18 -4.56 -36.34
N PRO A 225 0.23 -3.82 -36.93
CA PRO A 225 -0.98 -3.35 -36.25
C PRO A 225 -1.93 -4.46 -35.77
N ASN A 226 -1.75 -5.69 -36.25
CA ASN A 226 -2.55 -6.87 -35.90
C ASN A 226 -1.75 -7.88 -35.06
N PHE A 227 -0.57 -7.50 -34.57
CA PHE A 227 0.20 -8.32 -33.66
C PHE A 227 -0.37 -8.17 -32.25
N TYR A 228 -0.58 -9.30 -31.59
CA TYR A 228 -0.99 -9.37 -30.20
C TYR A 228 0.01 -10.23 -29.43
N ALA A 229 0.77 -9.61 -28.54
CA ALA A 229 1.72 -10.31 -27.67
C ALA A 229 0.99 -11.31 -26.74
N VAL A 230 -0.23 -10.97 -26.31
CA VAL A 230 -1.16 -11.93 -25.68
C VAL A 230 -2.23 -12.27 -26.69
N ASN A 231 -2.29 -13.54 -27.09
CA ASN A 231 -3.27 -14.02 -28.08
C ASN A 231 -3.98 -15.27 -27.56
N ASN A 232 -4.94 -15.06 -26.67
CA ASN A 232 -5.80 -16.12 -26.16
C ASN A 232 -7.09 -16.14 -26.98
N SER A 233 -7.06 -16.84 -28.12
CA SER A 233 -8.18 -16.92 -29.06
C SER A 233 -9.23 -18.00 -28.74
N ASP A 234 -8.99 -18.87 -27.75
CA ASP A 234 -9.87 -19.99 -27.38
C ASP A 234 -9.94 -20.13 -25.84
N ILE A 235 -10.50 -19.12 -25.16
CA ILE A 235 -10.64 -19.12 -23.69
C ILE A 235 -11.91 -19.89 -23.26
N ASP A 236 -13.03 -19.59 -23.92
CA ASP A 236 -14.37 -20.11 -23.61
C ASP A 236 -14.72 -20.13 -22.12
N GLN A 237 -14.36 -19.05 -21.40
CA GLN A 237 -14.64 -18.93 -19.97
C GLN A 237 -16.07 -18.45 -19.74
N GLU A 238 -16.87 -19.29 -19.11
CA GLU A 238 -18.26 -19.00 -18.76
C GLU A 238 -18.38 -18.38 -17.36
N PHE A 239 -19.15 -17.30 -17.28
CA PHE A 239 -19.58 -16.66 -16.05
C PHE A 239 -21.09 -16.75 -15.93
N ILE A 240 -21.58 -17.10 -14.74
CA ILE A 240 -23.01 -17.23 -14.47
C ILE A 240 -23.39 -16.23 -13.39
N HIS A 241 -24.27 -15.29 -13.74
CA HIS A 241 -24.83 -14.34 -12.79
C HIS A 241 -26.31 -14.64 -12.53
N GLU A 242 -26.73 -14.61 -11.26
CA GLU A 242 -28.11 -14.95 -10.87
C GLU A 242 -28.92 -13.69 -10.53
N ILE A 243 -30.06 -13.50 -11.20
CA ILE A 243 -31.03 -12.45 -10.87
C ILE A 243 -32.41 -13.08 -10.70
N ASN A 244 -33.02 -12.91 -9.52
CA ASN A 244 -34.36 -13.41 -9.23
C ASN A 244 -34.54 -14.90 -9.59
N GLU A 245 -33.57 -15.74 -9.21
CA GLU A 245 -33.54 -17.18 -9.51
C GLU A 245 -33.30 -17.55 -10.99
N GLU A 246 -33.14 -16.56 -11.88
CA GLU A 246 -32.75 -16.77 -13.28
C GLU A 246 -31.22 -16.71 -13.44
N GLN A 247 -30.66 -17.70 -14.13
CA GLN A 247 -29.23 -17.76 -14.43
C GLN A 247 -28.94 -17.10 -15.78
N ILE A 248 -28.01 -16.15 -15.78
CA ILE A 248 -27.57 -15.42 -16.96
C ILE A 248 -26.14 -15.84 -17.30
N PRO A 249 -25.96 -16.83 -18.21
CA PRO A 249 -24.65 -17.28 -18.63
C PRO A 249 -24.07 -16.37 -19.72
N ILE A 250 -22.84 -15.90 -19.49
CA ILE A 250 -22.06 -15.07 -20.41
C ILE A 250 -20.69 -15.72 -20.60
N VAL A 251 -20.23 -15.84 -21.84
CA VAL A 251 -18.94 -16.46 -22.18
C VAL A 251 -17.97 -15.42 -22.71
N VAL A 252 -16.75 -15.42 -22.21
CA VAL A 252 -15.59 -14.77 -22.84
C VAL A 252 -14.91 -15.78 -23.75
N GLU A 253 -14.96 -15.53 -25.06
CA GLU A 253 -14.36 -16.41 -26.06
C GLU A 253 -12.87 -16.07 -26.27
N THR A 254 -12.52 -14.79 -26.26
CA THR A 254 -11.16 -14.33 -26.60
C THR A 254 -10.65 -13.21 -25.71
N PHE A 255 -9.33 -13.14 -25.54
CA PHE A 255 -8.61 -12.00 -24.97
C PHE A 255 -7.30 -11.77 -25.73
N LEU A 256 -7.18 -10.59 -26.33
CA LEU A 256 -6.04 -10.17 -27.12
C LEU A 256 -5.47 -8.87 -26.55
N GLN A 257 -4.16 -8.78 -26.40
CA GLN A 257 -3.45 -7.55 -25.97
C GLN A 257 -2.19 -7.36 -26.80
N ASN A 258 -1.99 -6.15 -27.33
CA ASN A 258 -0.85 -5.86 -28.22
C ASN A 258 0.49 -5.85 -27.48
N GLU A 259 0.52 -5.31 -26.26
CA GLU A 259 1.76 -5.13 -25.48
C GLU A 259 1.82 -5.97 -24.20
N THR A 260 3.02 -6.38 -23.79
CA THR A 260 3.28 -7.08 -22.50
C THR A 260 4.48 -6.50 -21.73
N ILE A 261 5.18 -5.57 -22.36
CA ILE A 261 6.24 -4.76 -21.78
C ILE A 261 5.73 -3.33 -21.91
N LEU A 262 5.40 -2.71 -20.78
CA LEU A 262 4.64 -1.45 -20.81
C LEU A 262 5.56 -0.27 -20.46
N ASN A 263 5.63 0.69 -21.38
CA ASN A 263 6.39 1.93 -21.25
C ASN A 263 5.46 3.11 -20.92
N PRO A 264 5.98 4.20 -20.33
CA PRO A 264 5.23 5.43 -20.18
C PRO A 264 4.72 5.96 -21.54
N ASN A 265 3.47 6.46 -21.57
CA ASN A 265 2.78 6.95 -22.77
C ASN A 265 2.54 5.92 -23.90
N GLU A 266 2.68 4.64 -23.62
CA GLU A 266 2.40 3.58 -24.59
C GLU A 266 0.90 3.29 -24.70
N ASP A 267 0.42 3.11 -25.93
CA ASP A 267 -0.97 2.74 -26.20
C ASP A 267 -1.12 1.21 -26.19
N ILE A 268 -2.03 0.73 -25.35
CA ILE A 268 -2.36 -0.67 -25.16
C ILE A 268 -3.75 -0.91 -25.75
N ARG A 269 -3.82 -1.70 -26.81
CA ARG A 269 -5.07 -2.18 -27.40
C ARG A 269 -5.43 -3.53 -26.83
N ILE A 270 -6.65 -3.62 -26.34
CA ILE A 270 -7.24 -4.84 -25.80
C ILE A 270 -8.51 -5.16 -26.60
N ASN A 271 -8.59 -6.38 -27.13
CA ASN A 271 -9.78 -6.89 -27.80
C ASN A 271 -10.28 -8.16 -27.10
N THR A 272 -11.60 -8.25 -26.91
CA THR A 272 -12.26 -9.43 -26.34
C THR A 272 -13.57 -9.71 -27.07
N LYS A 273 -13.97 -10.98 -27.13
CA LYS A 273 -15.27 -11.40 -27.66
C LYS A 273 -16.10 -11.98 -26.54
N ILE A 274 -17.32 -11.48 -26.42
CA ILE A 274 -18.26 -11.91 -25.39
C ILE A 274 -19.51 -12.44 -26.07
N ARG A 275 -19.98 -13.60 -25.62
CA ARG A 275 -21.20 -14.27 -26.09
C ARG A 275 -22.23 -14.38 -24.97
N ASN A 276 -23.48 -14.10 -25.30
CA ASN A 276 -24.64 -14.37 -24.45
C ASN A 276 -25.14 -15.79 -24.70
N LEU A 277 -25.09 -16.64 -23.68
CA LEU A 277 -25.63 -18.00 -23.78
C LEU A 277 -27.11 -18.10 -23.43
N HIS A 278 -27.70 -17.03 -22.91
CA HIS A 278 -29.08 -17.05 -22.45
C HIS A 278 -30.06 -17.23 -23.63
N GLY A 279 -31.00 -18.17 -23.47
CA GLY A 279 -31.84 -18.64 -24.57
C GLY A 279 -32.83 -17.61 -25.12
N PHE A 280 -33.26 -16.62 -24.34
CA PHE A 280 -34.33 -15.69 -24.79
C PHE A 280 -34.17 -14.24 -24.30
N LEU A 281 -33.12 -13.94 -23.53
CA LEU A 281 -32.91 -12.63 -22.94
C LEU A 281 -31.86 -11.88 -23.76
N GLU A 282 -32.19 -10.66 -24.15
CA GLU A 282 -31.22 -9.74 -24.74
C GLU A 282 -30.43 -9.07 -23.60
N LEU A 283 -29.11 -9.03 -23.73
CA LEU A 283 -28.23 -8.42 -22.74
C LEU A 283 -27.59 -7.17 -23.31
N LYS A 284 -27.60 -6.07 -22.55
CA LYS A 284 -26.78 -4.90 -22.86
C LYS A 284 -25.54 -4.94 -22.00
N VAL A 285 -24.41 -5.25 -22.61
CA VAL A 285 -23.14 -5.47 -21.93
C VAL A 285 -22.18 -4.31 -22.17
N LYS A 286 -21.44 -3.94 -21.13
CA LYS A 286 -20.23 -3.11 -21.22
C LYS A 286 -19.11 -3.80 -20.46
N ILE A 287 -17.87 -3.46 -20.76
CA ILE A 287 -16.71 -3.94 -20.02
C ILE A 287 -15.97 -2.77 -19.41
N ASN A 288 -15.48 -2.94 -18.19
CA ASN A 288 -14.44 -2.08 -17.61
C ASN A 288 -13.12 -2.83 -17.72
N VAL A 289 -12.09 -2.20 -18.27
CA VAL A 289 -10.75 -2.76 -18.36
C VAL A 289 -9.83 -1.93 -17.49
N GLN A 290 -9.09 -2.60 -16.62
CA GLN A 290 -8.16 -1.98 -15.68
C GLN A 290 -6.80 -2.65 -15.84
N LEU A 291 -5.76 -1.85 -16.04
CA LEU A 291 -4.40 -2.27 -15.80
C LEU A 291 -4.07 -1.97 -14.34
N VAL A 292 -3.68 -2.99 -13.58
CA VAL A 292 -3.45 -2.89 -12.13
C VAL A 292 -2.06 -3.36 -11.74
N SER A 293 -1.55 -2.86 -10.63
CA SER A 293 -0.27 -3.29 -10.05
C SER A 293 -0.34 -4.72 -9.50
N LEU A 294 0.71 -5.51 -9.70
CA LEU A 294 0.82 -6.84 -9.07
C LEU A 294 1.08 -6.75 -7.56
N ALA A 295 1.63 -5.64 -7.09
CA ALA A 295 1.91 -5.46 -5.66
C ALA A 295 0.62 -5.23 -4.84
N ASN A 296 -0.39 -4.61 -5.46
CA ASN A 296 -1.72 -4.43 -4.91
C ASN A 296 -2.68 -4.18 -6.08
N GLU A 297 -3.64 -5.08 -6.28
CA GLU A 297 -4.55 -5.03 -7.42
C GLU A 297 -5.63 -3.94 -7.30
N GLU A 298 -5.75 -3.32 -6.12
CA GLU A 298 -6.56 -2.11 -5.93
C GLU A 298 -5.85 -0.85 -6.49
N TRP A 299 -4.57 -0.95 -6.83
CA TRP A 299 -3.80 0.14 -7.43
C TRP A 299 -3.95 0.11 -8.94
N ILE A 300 -4.79 1.01 -9.43
CA ILE A 300 -5.14 1.14 -10.84
C ILE A 300 -4.13 2.05 -11.52
N ILE A 301 -3.46 1.49 -12.52
CA ILE A 301 -2.47 2.16 -13.36
C ILE A 301 -3.19 2.97 -14.44
N ALA A 302 -4.10 2.30 -15.16
CA ALA A 302 -4.94 2.89 -16.20
C ALA A 302 -6.27 2.14 -16.22
N GLU A 303 -7.36 2.82 -16.57
CA GLU A 303 -8.65 2.17 -16.74
C GLU A 303 -9.49 2.83 -17.83
N GLN A 304 -10.35 2.03 -18.44
CA GLN A 304 -11.34 2.53 -19.39
C GLN A 304 -12.53 1.58 -19.44
N THR A 305 -13.72 2.17 -19.51
CA THR A 305 -14.98 1.43 -19.68
C THR A 305 -15.53 1.65 -21.09
N THR A 306 -16.02 0.59 -21.73
CA THR A 306 -16.67 0.69 -23.04
C THR A 306 -18.08 1.28 -22.93
N GLY A 307 -18.60 1.76 -24.07
CA GLY A 307 -20.05 1.90 -24.23
C GLY A 307 -20.76 0.53 -24.17
N PHE A 308 -22.08 0.57 -23.96
CA PHE A 308 -22.90 -0.63 -24.03
C PHE A 308 -23.00 -1.17 -25.46
N LYS A 309 -22.95 -2.50 -25.59
CA LYS A 309 -23.31 -3.25 -26.79
C LYS A 309 -24.39 -4.25 -26.45
N THR A 310 -25.29 -4.48 -27.40
CA THR A 310 -26.37 -5.43 -27.24
C THR A 310 -25.94 -6.80 -27.77
N LEU A 311 -26.04 -7.82 -26.92
CA LEU A 311 -25.91 -9.24 -27.26
C LEU A 311 -27.31 -9.83 -27.36
N LYS A 312 -27.66 -10.39 -28.53
CA LYS A 312 -28.94 -11.08 -28.70
C LYS A 312 -28.97 -12.40 -27.92
N PRO A 313 -30.15 -13.01 -27.72
CA PRO A 313 -30.23 -14.33 -27.11
C PRO A 313 -29.54 -15.40 -27.98
N SER A 314 -29.08 -16.49 -27.37
CA SER A 314 -28.37 -17.57 -28.07
C SER A 314 -29.20 -18.31 -29.14
N ILE A 315 -30.53 -18.17 -29.13
CA ILE A 315 -31.41 -18.69 -30.19
C ILE A 315 -31.53 -17.77 -31.41
N ASP A 316 -30.90 -16.59 -31.39
CA ASP A 316 -30.98 -15.64 -32.48
C ASP A 316 -30.37 -16.22 -33.75
N PRO A 317 -31.14 -16.33 -34.86
CA PRO A 317 -30.69 -17.02 -36.05
C PRO A 317 -29.60 -16.27 -36.84
N ASN A 318 -29.32 -15.00 -36.50
CA ASN A 318 -28.29 -14.22 -37.17
C ASN A 318 -26.92 -14.35 -36.48
N GLY A 319 -26.84 -14.98 -35.30
CA GLY A 319 -25.60 -15.08 -34.53
C GLY A 319 -25.16 -13.75 -33.92
N ASP A 320 -26.12 -12.84 -33.67
CA ASP A 320 -25.87 -11.55 -33.01
C ASP A 320 -25.77 -11.70 -31.47
N ASP A 321 -25.66 -12.94 -30.97
CA ASP A 321 -25.44 -13.28 -29.57
C ASP A 321 -23.99 -13.05 -29.12
N THR A 322 -23.08 -12.77 -30.05
CA THR A 322 -21.67 -12.51 -29.81
C THR A 322 -21.27 -11.12 -30.31
N GLN A 323 -20.50 -10.38 -29.51
CA GLN A 323 -19.95 -9.06 -29.89
C GLN A 323 -18.47 -8.95 -29.53
N GLU A 324 -17.71 -8.27 -30.38
CA GLU A 324 -16.33 -7.88 -30.08
C GLU A 324 -16.30 -6.54 -29.35
N PHE A 325 -15.50 -6.43 -28.30
CA PHE A 325 -15.22 -5.21 -27.55
C PHE A 325 -13.75 -4.86 -27.76
N SER A 326 -13.48 -3.58 -28.01
CA SER A 326 -12.14 -3.05 -28.19
C SER A 326 -11.95 -1.85 -27.26
N VAL A 327 -10.84 -1.85 -26.55
CA VAL A 327 -10.48 -0.85 -25.54
C VAL A 327 -9.05 -0.42 -25.81
N ASP A 328 -8.83 0.88 -25.91
CA ASP A 328 -7.50 1.48 -26.08
C ASP A 328 -7.15 2.22 -24.79
N LEU A 329 -6.31 1.60 -23.96
CA LEU A 329 -5.72 2.22 -22.78
C LEU A 329 -4.43 2.95 -23.17
N THR A 330 -4.11 4.04 -22.48
CA THR A 330 -2.80 4.69 -22.61
C THR A 330 -2.11 4.64 -21.25
N MET A 331 -0.87 4.14 -21.23
CA MET A 331 -0.03 4.18 -20.04
C MET A 331 0.21 5.63 -19.61
N PRO A 332 0.10 5.96 -18.31
CA PRO A 332 0.34 7.32 -17.86
C PRO A 332 1.75 7.83 -18.19
N THR A 333 1.89 9.15 -18.25
CA THR A 333 3.18 9.80 -18.48
C THR A 333 4.09 9.67 -17.26
N LEU A 334 5.37 9.42 -17.51
CA LEU A 334 6.43 9.57 -16.52
C LEU A 334 6.88 11.04 -16.48
N PHE A 335 6.83 11.66 -15.31
CA PHE A 335 7.30 13.03 -15.14
C PHE A 335 8.83 13.09 -15.06
N GLY A 336 9.42 14.21 -15.48
CA GLY A 336 10.89 14.38 -15.53
C GLY A 336 11.61 14.33 -14.16
N ASN A 337 10.86 14.29 -13.05
CA ASN A 337 11.37 14.06 -11.71
C ASN A 337 11.35 12.57 -11.28
N GLY A 338 11.01 11.66 -12.20
CA GLY A 338 10.94 10.22 -11.96
C GLY A 338 9.61 9.74 -11.37
N ILE A 339 8.64 10.63 -11.15
CA ILE A 339 7.32 10.26 -10.62
C ILE A 339 6.47 9.68 -11.75
N TRP A 340 5.88 8.51 -11.52
CA TRP A 340 4.94 7.87 -12.43
C TRP A 340 3.57 7.71 -11.74
N GLN A 341 2.57 8.45 -12.21
CA GLN A 341 1.27 8.57 -11.55
C GLN A 341 0.21 7.70 -12.22
N GLY A 342 -0.41 6.79 -11.46
CA GLY A 342 -1.56 6.01 -11.90
C GLY A 342 -2.88 6.73 -11.63
N VAL A 343 -3.99 6.01 -11.75
CA VAL A 343 -5.34 6.56 -11.53
C VAL A 343 -5.56 6.88 -10.05
N ASN A 344 -5.26 5.94 -9.16
CA ASN A 344 -5.53 6.06 -7.73
C ASN A 344 -4.30 5.75 -6.84
N ALA A 345 -3.16 5.44 -7.43
CA ALA A 345 -1.92 5.11 -6.76
C ALA A 345 -0.72 5.47 -7.64
N PRO A 346 0.49 5.65 -7.07
CA PRO A 346 1.72 5.75 -7.84
C PRO A 346 2.03 4.42 -8.55
N ILE A 347 2.57 4.50 -9.77
CA ILE A 347 2.98 3.33 -10.55
C ILE A 347 4.37 2.89 -10.08
N ARG A 348 4.47 1.63 -9.67
CA ARG A 348 5.70 1.01 -9.17
C ARG A 348 6.19 -0.04 -10.16
N LYS A 349 7.50 -0.25 -10.29
CA LYS A 349 8.12 -1.23 -11.21
C LYS A 349 7.93 -2.71 -10.79
N GLY A 350 6.85 -3.04 -10.07
CA GLY A 350 6.54 -4.39 -9.60
C GLY A 350 5.83 -5.28 -10.62
N GLY A 351 5.63 -4.78 -11.84
CA GLY A 351 4.79 -5.43 -12.85
C GLY A 351 3.31 -5.03 -12.76
N ALA A 352 2.56 -5.43 -13.77
CA ALA A 352 1.14 -5.15 -13.90
C ALA A 352 0.39 -6.38 -14.43
N LYS A 353 -0.93 -6.39 -14.30
CA LYS A 353 -1.80 -7.30 -15.05
C LYS A 353 -3.05 -6.56 -15.52
N THR A 354 -3.69 -7.10 -16.56
CA THR A 354 -4.96 -6.58 -17.06
C THR A 354 -6.09 -7.36 -16.42
N LYS A 355 -7.04 -6.63 -15.86
CA LYS A 355 -8.35 -7.13 -15.44
C LYS A 355 -9.39 -6.55 -16.37
N PHE A 356 -10.38 -7.34 -16.74
CA PHE A 356 -11.61 -6.73 -17.25
C PHE A 356 -12.85 -7.35 -16.61
N THR A 357 -13.74 -6.47 -16.20
CA THR A 357 -14.97 -6.80 -15.50
C THR A 357 -16.14 -6.59 -16.44
N ILE A 358 -17.01 -7.60 -16.52
CA ILE A 358 -18.19 -7.57 -17.39
C ILE A 358 -19.37 -7.04 -16.59
N PHE A 359 -20.10 -6.09 -17.17
CA PHE A 359 -21.34 -5.58 -16.61
C PHE A 359 -22.47 -5.74 -17.62
N PHE A 360 -23.67 -6.03 -17.15
CA PHE A 360 -24.88 -5.92 -17.97
C PHE A 360 -25.92 -5.02 -17.33
N GLU A 361 -26.71 -4.36 -18.16
CA GLU A 361 -27.86 -3.56 -17.74
C GLU A 361 -29.10 -4.44 -17.63
N TYR A 362 -29.74 -4.45 -16.46
CA TYR A 362 -31.03 -5.09 -16.23
C TYR A 362 -31.93 -4.17 -15.40
N ASN A 363 -33.17 -3.96 -15.83
CA ASN A 363 -34.12 -3.03 -15.18
C ASN A 363 -33.59 -1.60 -14.93
N GLY A 364 -32.61 -1.14 -15.71
CA GLY A 364 -32.00 0.19 -15.56
C GLY A 364 -30.88 0.24 -14.51
N GLU A 365 -30.51 -0.90 -13.92
CA GLU A 365 -29.37 -1.04 -13.03
C GLU A 365 -28.23 -1.79 -13.74
N SER A 366 -26.98 -1.43 -13.44
CA SER A 366 -25.78 -2.08 -13.97
C SER A 366 -25.34 -3.15 -12.97
N HIS A 367 -25.37 -4.40 -13.38
CA HIS A 367 -24.96 -5.54 -12.57
C HIS A 367 -23.56 -5.99 -12.98
N GLU A 368 -22.67 -6.16 -12.00
CA GLU A 368 -21.38 -6.81 -12.19
C GLU A 368 -21.58 -8.32 -12.32
N VAL A 369 -21.04 -8.90 -13.39
CA VAL A 369 -21.10 -10.34 -13.65
C VAL A 369 -19.94 -11.01 -12.94
N ASP A 370 -18.73 -10.76 -13.44
CA ASP A 370 -17.47 -11.29 -12.94
C ASP A 370 -16.29 -10.59 -13.66
N THR A 371 -15.08 -10.93 -13.23
CA THR A 371 -13.81 -10.40 -13.74
C THR A 371 -12.96 -11.49 -14.37
N PHE A 372 -12.47 -11.23 -15.59
CA PHE A 372 -11.39 -11.97 -16.20
C PHE A 372 -10.04 -11.34 -15.86
N GLU A 373 -9.04 -12.16 -15.54
CA GLU A 373 -7.68 -11.73 -15.26
C GLU A 373 -6.69 -12.30 -16.26
N SER A 374 -5.82 -11.45 -16.78
CA SER A 374 -4.76 -11.84 -17.71
C SER A 374 -3.51 -12.37 -16.99
N ASN A 375 -2.51 -12.79 -17.78
CA ASN A 375 -1.15 -13.02 -17.30
C ASN A 375 -0.48 -11.73 -16.79
N GLU A 376 0.62 -11.91 -16.06
CA GLU A 376 1.48 -10.86 -15.51
C GLU A 376 2.40 -10.22 -16.57
N TYR A 377 2.63 -8.91 -16.46
CA TYR A 377 3.34 -8.08 -17.43
C TYR A 377 4.43 -7.24 -16.77
N SER A 378 5.56 -7.08 -17.45
CA SER A 378 6.67 -6.26 -16.97
C SER A 378 6.44 -4.78 -17.25
N LEU A 379 6.72 -3.94 -16.26
CA LEU A 379 6.75 -2.48 -16.39
C LEU A 379 8.20 -2.04 -16.59
N ILE A 380 8.50 -1.36 -17.70
CA ILE A 380 9.85 -0.93 -18.02
C ILE A 380 9.84 0.57 -18.30
N ILE A 381 10.84 1.28 -17.78
CA ILE A 381 11.18 2.63 -18.23
C ILE A 381 12.43 2.47 -19.06
N ASN A 382 12.31 2.64 -20.38
CA ASN A 382 13.44 2.49 -21.28
C ASN A 382 14.47 3.59 -21.01
N SER A 383 15.62 3.23 -20.43
CA SER A 383 16.78 4.12 -20.37
C SER A 383 17.60 3.88 -21.64
N THR A 384 17.46 4.77 -22.61
CA THR A 384 18.36 4.72 -23.77
C THR A 384 19.75 5.15 -23.33
N GLN A 385 20.80 4.52 -23.86
CA GLN A 385 22.22 4.80 -23.55
C GLN A 385 22.64 6.28 -23.70
N ALA A 386 21.78 7.16 -24.22
CA ALA A 386 22.02 8.59 -24.30
C ALA A 386 21.91 9.32 -22.94
N GLU A 387 21.45 8.64 -21.88
CA GLU A 387 21.25 9.23 -20.54
C GLU A 387 22.30 8.80 -19.49
N PHE A 388 23.38 8.11 -19.89
CA PHE A 388 24.53 7.76 -19.03
C PHE A 388 25.83 8.44 -19.44
#